data_AF-A0A1U8MTQ2-F1
#
_entry.id   AF-A0A1U8MTQ2-F1
#
_cell.length_a   1.000
_cell.length_b   1.000
_cell.length_c   1.000
_cell.angle_alpha   90.00
_cell.angle_beta   90.00
_cell.angle_gamma   90.00
#
_symmetry.space_group_name_H-M   'P 1'
#
loop_
_entity.id
_entity.type
_entity.pdbx_description
1 polymer ?
#
loop_
_entity_poly.entity_id
_entity_poly.type
_entity_poly.pdbx_seq_one_letter_code
_entity_poly.pdbx_strand_id
1 'polypeptide(L)'
;MSSTKEGGGTVGAVSTDQTVINNNTNNGSVGIDMPCKEVVLSSGELANLWSLDKALDGGQPTLRDKPLIRKVQSTLRRNEDFKKYFKPKVITIGPLHHNDPTLHESKELKLKLVAKFVKNIGVEKKSLYSNMKKEIDGLKECYELQELDKYSNDNKKLVWMFFVDGCAIFTSSLYALR
;
A
#
# COMPACT_ATOMS: atom_id res chain seq x y z
N MET A 1 -2.11 70.13 -26.70
CA MET A 1 -3.30 70.83 -26.16
C MET A 1 -4.37 69.79 -25.90
N SER A 2 -5.12 69.95 -24.79
CA SER A 2 -6.19 69.09 -24.23
C SER A 2 -5.71 67.84 -23.48
N SER A 3 -6.18 67.46 -22.28
CA SER A 3 -6.93 68.15 -21.22
C SER A 3 -6.92 67.26 -19.93
N THR A 4 -6.68 67.89 -18.78
CA THR A 4 -7.31 67.73 -17.44
C THR A 4 -7.63 66.34 -16.81
N LYS A 5 -7.10 66.04 -15.61
CA LYS A 5 -7.82 66.15 -14.30
C LYS A 5 -6.99 65.75 -13.07
N GLU A 6 -7.21 66.54 -12.01
CA GLU A 6 -6.64 66.53 -10.66
C GLU A 6 -7.32 65.53 -9.69
N GLY A 7 -6.69 65.36 -8.51
CA GLY A 7 -7.29 64.95 -7.23
C GLY A 7 -6.72 63.61 -6.74
N GLY A 8 -5.82 63.53 -5.75
CA GLY A 8 -5.99 63.97 -4.35
C GLY A 8 -6.91 62.97 -3.65
N GLY A 9 -6.56 62.15 -2.65
CA GLY A 9 -5.44 62.04 -1.72
C GLY A 9 -6.02 61.34 -0.47
N THR A 10 -5.26 60.52 0.24
CA THR A 10 -5.18 60.45 1.73
C THR A 10 -4.34 59.25 2.16
N VAL A 11 -3.50 59.53 3.15
CA VAL A 11 -2.59 58.60 3.83
C VAL A 11 -3.38 57.90 4.93
N GLY A 12 -3.25 56.58 5.02
CA GLY A 12 -3.76 55.75 6.13
C GLY A 12 -2.72 54.67 6.44
N ALA A 13 -2.41 54.54 7.73
CA ALA A 13 -1.16 54.01 8.26
C ALA A 13 -1.03 52.47 8.30
N VAL A 14 0.25 52.09 8.45
CA VAL A 14 0.86 50.80 8.82
C VAL A 14 0.05 49.96 9.82
N SER A 15 -0.07 48.67 9.54
CA SER A 15 0.06 47.62 10.56
C SER A 15 0.68 46.38 9.93
N THR A 16 1.89 46.09 10.39
CA THR A 16 2.68 44.89 10.15
C THR A 16 2.06 43.74 10.95
N ASP A 17 1.89 42.58 10.33
CA ASP A 17 2.49 41.36 10.90
C ASP A 17 2.59 40.27 9.83
N GLN A 18 3.82 40.04 9.41
CA GLN A 18 4.24 38.78 8.83
C GLN A 18 4.43 37.79 9.98
N THR A 19 3.77 36.64 9.89
CA THR A 19 4.38 35.43 10.44
C THR A 19 4.21 34.31 9.44
N VAL A 20 5.28 34.14 8.66
CA VAL A 20 5.61 32.86 8.02
C VAL A 20 5.79 31.86 9.15
N ILE A 21 4.90 30.88 9.26
CA ILE A 21 5.26 29.57 9.80
C ILE A 21 5.06 28.56 8.67
N ASN A 22 6.15 28.35 7.94
CA ASN A 22 6.37 27.14 7.18
C ASN A 22 6.52 26.00 8.19
N ASN A 23 5.50 25.16 8.32
CA ASN A 23 5.70 23.79 8.79
C ASN A 23 5.24 22.84 7.69
N ASN A 24 6.13 22.69 6.72
CA ASN A 24 6.23 21.47 5.94
C ASN A 24 6.46 20.32 6.93
N THR A 25 5.40 19.59 7.28
CA THR A 25 5.53 18.20 7.71
C THR A 25 4.86 17.39 6.63
N ASN A 26 5.66 16.92 5.68
CA ASN A 26 5.28 15.87 4.75
C ASN A 26 5.26 14.55 5.53
N ASN A 27 4.30 14.39 6.44
CA ASN A 27 3.92 13.08 6.94
C ASN A 27 2.86 12.54 5.97
N GLY A 28 3.34 11.78 4.98
CA GLY A 28 2.55 11.25 3.88
C GLY A 28 1.54 10.17 4.29
N SER A 29 0.59 10.48 5.16
CA SER A 29 -0.65 9.70 5.26
C SER A 29 -1.67 10.30 4.29
N VAL A 30 -1.83 9.66 3.14
CA VAL A 30 -2.98 9.91 2.27
C VAL A 30 -4.20 9.32 2.98
N GLY A 31 -4.89 10.14 3.76
CA GLY A 31 -6.18 9.80 4.33
C GLY A 31 -7.17 9.51 3.21
N ILE A 32 -7.78 8.32 3.23
CA ILE A 32 -8.82 7.93 2.28
C ILE A 32 -10.13 8.41 2.90
N ASP A 33 -10.67 9.54 2.43
CA ASP A 33 -12.00 9.98 2.83
C ASP A 33 -13.05 9.05 2.19
N MET A 34 -13.59 8.15 3.01
CA MET A 34 -14.75 7.33 2.67
C MET A 34 -16.02 8.09 3.08
N PRO A 35 -17.03 8.24 2.21
CA PRO A 35 -18.29 8.88 2.58
C PRO A 35 -19.08 7.98 3.53
N CYS A 36 -18.97 8.25 4.84
CA CYS A 36 -19.80 7.62 5.86
C CYS A 36 -21.08 8.45 6.07
N LYS A 37 -22.24 7.77 6.15
CA LYS A 37 -23.43 8.37 6.75
C LYS A 37 -23.10 8.72 8.20
N GLU A 38 -23.51 9.91 8.64
CA GLU A 38 -23.33 10.35 10.02
C GLU A 38 -24.03 9.37 10.98
N VAL A 39 -23.24 8.62 11.74
CA VAL A 39 -23.73 7.75 12.81
C VAL A 39 -23.44 8.48 14.13
N VAL A 40 -24.46 8.69 14.95
CA VAL A 40 -24.29 9.29 16.28
C VAL A 40 -23.68 8.23 17.21
N LEU A 41 -22.46 8.47 17.67
CA LEU A 41 -21.71 7.57 18.55
C LEU A 41 -21.76 8.09 20.00
N SER A 42 -21.78 7.17 20.97
CA SER A 42 -21.63 7.48 22.38
C SER A 42 -20.20 7.88 22.74
N SER A 43 -20.02 8.52 23.90
CA SER A 43 -18.70 8.90 24.42
C SER A 43 -17.77 7.70 24.63
N GLY A 44 -18.32 6.54 25.02
CA GLY A 44 -17.57 5.29 25.15
C GLY A 44 -17.08 4.74 23.80
N GLU A 45 -17.90 4.84 22.75
CA GLU A 45 -17.53 4.41 21.40
C GLU A 45 -16.44 5.31 20.79
N LEU A 46 -16.53 6.62 21.00
CA LEU A 46 -15.48 7.56 20.58
C LEU A 46 -14.14 7.32 21.30
N ALA A 47 -14.17 7.02 22.59
CA ALA A 47 -12.97 6.68 23.35
C ALA A 47 -12.29 5.41 22.84
N ASN A 48 -13.08 4.41 22.44
CA ASN A 48 -12.57 3.18 21.83
C ASN A 48 -11.94 3.46 20.45
N LEU A 49 -12.57 4.30 19.63
CA LEU A 49 -12.04 4.68 18.31
C LEU A 49 -10.71 5.46 18.45
N TRP A 50 -10.61 6.43 19.36
CA TRP A 50 -9.35 7.12 19.63
C TRP A 50 -8.25 6.22 20.18
N SER A 51 -8.62 5.12 20.83
CA SER A 51 -7.65 4.11 21.26
C SER A 51 -7.04 3.34 20.08
N LEU A 52 -7.72 3.26 18.93
CA LEU A 52 -7.17 2.71 17.69
C LEU A 52 -6.12 3.64 17.08
N ASP A 53 -6.36 4.94 17.07
CA ASP A 53 -5.38 5.93 16.59
C ASP A 53 -4.08 5.83 17.41
N LYS A 54 -4.20 5.73 18.73
CA LYS A 54 -3.06 5.48 19.63
C LYS A 54 -2.34 4.15 19.35
N ALA A 55 -3.05 3.12 18.90
CA ALA A 55 -2.46 1.84 18.55
C ALA A 55 -1.68 1.91 17.21
N LEU A 56 -2.06 2.81 16.30
CA LEU A 56 -1.31 3.12 15.08
C LEU A 56 -0.05 3.95 15.36
N ASP A 57 -0.10 4.82 16.37
CA ASP A 57 1.06 5.59 16.87
C ASP A 57 2.07 4.74 17.66
N GLY A 58 1.66 3.54 18.10
CA GLY A 58 2.57 2.52 18.60
C GLY A 58 3.52 2.13 17.49
N GLY A 59 4.69 2.76 17.46
CA GLY A 59 5.63 2.74 16.34
C GLY A 59 5.68 1.37 15.67
N GLN A 60 5.54 1.39 14.33
CA GLN A 60 5.74 0.24 13.44
C GLN A 60 6.75 -0.71 14.07
N PRO A 61 6.42 -2.00 14.29
CA PRO A 61 7.40 -2.94 14.80
C PRO A 61 8.60 -2.79 13.89
N THR A 62 9.69 -2.25 14.45
CA THR A 62 10.94 -2.15 13.73
C THR A 62 11.29 -3.60 13.49
N LEU A 63 11.01 -4.10 12.29
CA LEU A 63 11.61 -5.31 11.77
C LEU A 63 13.09 -4.96 11.68
N ARG A 64 13.78 -5.02 12.83
CA ARG A 64 15.19 -4.65 12.97
C ARG A 64 16.05 -5.46 11.99
N ASP A 65 15.51 -6.60 11.55
CA ASP A 65 15.94 -7.37 10.39
C ASP A 65 14.75 -7.54 9.42
N LYS A 66 14.92 -7.11 8.16
CA LYS A 66 13.95 -7.41 7.10
C LYS A 66 13.84 -8.94 6.95
N PRO A 67 12.64 -9.54 7.03
CA PRO A 67 12.51 -10.99 6.96
C PRO A 67 12.96 -11.51 5.59
N LEU A 68 13.94 -12.42 5.57
CA LEU A 68 14.46 -13.00 4.33
C LEU A 68 13.60 -14.19 3.89
N ILE A 69 12.83 -13.97 2.83
CA ILE A 69 12.04 -14.96 2.10
C ILE A 69 12.95 -15.67 1.09
N ARG A 70 13.11 -16.99 1.26
CA ARG A 70 13.98 -17.82 0.43
C ARG A 70 13.32 -19.14 0.10
N LYS A 71 13.80 -19.82 -0.95
CA LYS A 71 13.36 -21.18 -1.24
C LYS A 71 13.75 -22.12 -0.11
N VAL A 72 12.96 -23.17 0.05
CA VAL A 72 13.30 -24.29 0.92
C VAL A 72 14.65 -24.87 0.50
N GLN A 73 15.49 -25.22 1.49
CA GLN A 73 16.83 -25.76 1.24
C GLN A 73 16.80 -26.97 0.31
N SER A 74 17.81 -27.05 -0.58
CA SER A 74 17.89 -28.09 -1.60
C SER A 74 17.89 -29.51 -1.03
N THR A 75 18.44 -29.72 0.17
CA THR A 75 18.43 -31.00 0.88
C THR A 75 17.02 -31.52 1.14
N LEU A 76 16.08 -30.65 1.50
CA LEU A 76 14.68 -31.03 1.71
C LEU A 76 13.92 -31.17 0.40
N ARG A 77 14.22 -30.31 -0.59
CA ARG A 77 13.54 -30.33 -1.90
C ARG A 77 13.92 -31.53 -2.78
N ARG A 78 15.08 -32.14 -2.56
CA ARG A 78 15.57 -33.31 -3.30
C ARG A 78 14.79 -34.59 -2.98
N ASN A 79 14.18 -34.67 -1.79
CA ASN A 79 13.33 -35.78 -1.44
C ASN A 79 11.95 -35.61 -2.12
N GLU A 80 11.61 -36.52 -3.03
CA GLU A 80 10.36 -36.48 -3.80
C GLU A 80 9.12 -36.62 -2.92
N ASP A 81 9.20 -37.28 -1.76
CA ASP A 81 8.10 -37.40 -0.81
C ASP A 81 7.71 -36.04 -0.20
N PHE A 82 8.68 -35.13 -0.05
CA PHE A 82 8.48 -33.82 0.57
C PHE A 82 8.21 -32.69 -0.43
N LYS A 83 8.63 -32.85 -1.69
CA LYS A 83 8.53 -31.80 -2.72
C LYS A 83 7.13 -31.24 -2.90
N LYS A 84 6.09 -32.06 -2.71
CA LYS A 84 4.68 -31.66 -2.79
C LYS A 84 4.24 -30.66 -1.72
N TYR A 85 4.92 -30.60 -0.57
CA TYR A 85 4.58 -29.70 0.53
C TYR A 85 5.18 -28.30 0.37
N PHE A 86 6.17 -28.15 -0.50
CA PHE A 86 6.83 -26.87 -0.78
C PHE A 86 6.24 -26.17 -2.02
N LYS A 87 5.10 -26.64 -2.51
CA LYS A 87 4.39 -26.05 -3.64
C LYS A 87 3.00 -25.61 -3.21
N PRO A 88 2.56 -24.41 -3.61
CA PRO A 88 1.17 -24.02 -3.45
C PRO A 88 0.25 -25.01 -4.18
N LYS A 89 -0.97 -25.20 -3.67
CA LYS A 89 -1.99 -26.07 -4.28
C LYS A 89 -3.12 -25.33 -4.97
N VAL A 90 -3.33 -24.06 -4.61
CA VAL A 90 -4.50 -23.28 -5.05
C VAL A 90 -4.06 -21.95 -5.62
N ILE A 91 -3.35 -21.13 -4.83
CA ILE A 91 -2.90 -19.79 -5.24
C ILE A 91 -1.39 -19.67 -5.06
N THR A 92 -0.71 -19.25 -6.12
CA THR A 92 0.72 -18.88 -6.11
C THR A 92 0.88 -17.46 -5.57
N ILE A 93 1.79 -17.27 -4.62
CA ILE A 93 2.12 -15.97 -4.04
C ILE A 93 3.61 -15.70 -4.24
N GLY A 94 3.94 -14.49 -4.69
CA GLY A 94 5.29 -13.97 -4.80
C GLY A 94 6.13 -14.62 -5.92
N PRO A 95 7.39 -14.16 -6.08
CA PRO A 95 8.28 -14.53 -7.17
C PRO A 95 8.64 -16.02 -7.21
N LEU A 96 8.69 -16.69 -6.05
CA LEU A 96 9.15 -18.08 -5.93
C LEU A 96 8.24 -19.07 -6.68
N HIS A 97 6.94 -18.81 -6.72
CA HIS A 97 5.94 -19.74 -7.27
C HIS A 97 5.12 -19.17 -8.44
N HIS A 98 5.31 -17.91 -8.82
CA HIS A 98 4.45 -17.21 -9.79
C HIS A 98 4.32 -17.89 -11.16
N ASN A 99 5.38 -18.54 -11.62
CA ASN A 99 5.44 -19.14 -12.95
C ASN A 99 5.14 -20.66 -12.93
N ASP A 100 4.48 -21.17 -11.89
CA ASP A 100 4.07 -22.58 -11.86
C ASP A 100 2.94 -22.81 -12.89
N PRO A 101 3.18 -23.58 -13.98
CA PRO A 101 2.18 -23.80 -15.02
C PRO A 101 1.00 -24.63 -14.52
N THR A 102 1.15 -25.37 -13.42
CA THR A 102 0.09 -26.20 -12.84
C THR A 102 -1.01 -25.37 -12.17
N LEU A 103 -0.77 -24.07 -11.95
CA LEU A 103 -1.69 -23.15 -11.28
C LEU A 103 -2.05 -21.96 -12.17
N HIS A 104 -2.39 -22.21 -13.43
CA HIS A 104 -2.83 -21.13 -14.33
C HIS A 104 -4.10 -20.43 -13.82
N GLU A 105 -5.07 -21.19 -13.29
CA GLU A 105 -6.35 -20.68 -12.77
C GLU A 105 -6.16 -19.71 -11.58
N SER A 106 -5.08 -19.86 -10.81
CA SER A 106 -4.68 -18.93 -9.73
C SER A 106 -4.59 -17.49 -10.24
N LYS A 107 -4.09 -17.27 -11.46
CA LYS A 107 -3.93 -15.92 -12.03
C LYS A 107 -5.28 -15.26 -12.21
N GLU A 108 -6.24 -15.96 -12.81
CA GLU A 108 -7.58 -15.42 -13.06
C GLU A 108 -8.35 -15.21 -11.75
N LEU A 109 -8.26 -16.17 -10.81
CA LEU A 109 -8.88 -16.06 -9.50
C LEU A 109 -8.38 -14.84 -8.73
N LYS A 110 -7.07 -14.59 -8.71
CA LYS A 110 -6.49 -13.41 -8.06
C LYS A 110 -7.00 -12.12 -8.67
N LEU A 111 -7.09 -12.02 -10.00
CA LEU A 111 -7.63 -10.82 -10.66
C LEU A 111 -9.09 -10.56 -10.28
N LYS A 112 -9.92 -11.61 -10.20
CA LYS A 112 -11.31 -11.49 -9.72
C LYS A 112 -11.37 -11.00 -8.26
N LEU A 113 -10.48 -11.50 -7.40
CA LEU A 113 -10.39 -11.04 -6.01
C LEU A 113 -9.97 -9.56 -5.93
N VAL A 114 -8.95 -9.14 -6.69
CA VAL A 114 -8.53 -7.73 -6.73
C VAL A 114 -9.63 -6.82 -7.28
N ALA A 115 -10.36 -7.24 -8.32
CA ALA A 115 -11.47 -6.45 -8.84
C ALA A 115 -12.57 -6.24 -7.78
N LYS A 116 -12.91 -7.28 -7.01
CA LYS A 116 -13.81 -7.18 -5.87
C LYS A 116 -13.25 -6.30 -4.76
N PHE A 117 -11.96 -6.43 -4.45
CA PHE A 117 -11.27 -5.62 -3.44
C PHE A 117 -11.41 -4.13 -3.72
N VAL A 118 -10.94 -3.71 -4.90
CA VAL A 118 -10.93 -2.32 -5.35
C VAL A 118 -12.34 -1.74 -5.33
N LYS A 119 -13.34 -2.53 -5.78
CA LYS A 119 -14.75 -2.12 -5.72
C LYS A 119 -15.23 -1.91 -4.28
N ASN A 120 -14.86 -2.78 -3.35
CA ASN A 120 -15.34 -2.75 -1.97
C ASN A 120 -14.71 -1.62 -1.14
N ILE A 121 -13.42 -1.34 -1.33
CA ILE A 121 -12.72 -0.31 -0.54
C ILE A 121 -12.85 1.10 -1.12
N GLY A 122 -13.37 1.25 -2.35
CA GLY A 122 -13.60 2.56 -2.98
C GLY A 122 -12.33 3.32 -3.38
N VAL A 123 -11.15 2.70 -3.29
CA VAL A 123 -9.86 3.32 -3.64
C VAL A 123 -9.53 3.11 -5.12
N GLU A 124 -8.95 4.12 -5.76
CA GLU A 124 -8.51 4.02 -7.15
C GLU A 124 -7.40 2.96 -7.34
N LYS A 125 -7.60 2.02 -8.27
CA LYS A 125 -6.61 0.99 -8.64
C LYS A 125 -5.21 1.56 -8.94
N LYS A 126 -5.14 2.74 -9.55
CA LYS A 126 -3.88 3.40 -9.92
C LYS A 126 -3.13 3.90 -8.69
N SER A 127 -3.85 4.37 -7.68
CA SER A 127 -3.27 4.79 -6.39
C SER A 127 -2.64 3.59 -5.68
N LEU A 128 -3.38 2.47 -5.55
CA LEU A 128 -2.86 1.24 -4.94
C LEU A 128 -1.62 0.70 -5.66
N TYR A 129 -1.66 0.64 -6.99
CA TYR A 129 -0.51 0.21 -7.79
C TYR A 129 0.69 1.16 -7.62
N SER A 130 0.45 2.47 -7.57
CA SER A 130 1.51 3.47 -7.36
C SER A 130 2.14 3.35 -5.97
N ASN A 131 1.35 3.04 -4.94
CA ASN A 131 1.87 2.76 -3.60
C ASN A 131 2.75 1.51 -3.62
N MET A 132 2.30 0.42 -4.26
CA MET A 132 3.12 -0.79 -4.42
C MET A 132 4.44 -0.50 -5.16
N LYS A 133 4.42 0.40 -6.15
CA LYS A 133 5.63 0.81 -6.87
C LYS A 133 6.63 1.54 -5.96
N LYS A 134 6.18 2.30 -4.96
CA LYS A 134 7.06 2.96 -3.98
C LYS A 134 7.72 1.96 -3.03
N GLU A 135 7.00 0.91 -2.65
CA GLU A 135 7.48 -0.12 -1.70
C GLU A 135 8.34 -1.20 -2.35
N ILE A 136 8.48 -1.19 -3.68
CA ILE A 136 9.06 -2.32 -4.42
C ILE A 136 10.50 -2.63 -4.01
N ASP A 137 11.32 -1.61 -3.76
CA ASP A 137 12.73 -1.82 -3.42
C ASP A 137 12.88 -2.43 -2.02
N GLY A 138 12.06 -1.98 -1.05
CA GLY A 138 11.98 -2.61 0.26
C GLY A 138 11.52 -4.07 0.18
N LEU A 139 10.56 -4.38 -0.69
CA LEU A 139 10.11 -5.76 -0.91
C LEU A 139 11.17 -6.65 -1.54
N LYS A 140 12.04 -6.11 -2.42
CA LYS A 140 13.14 -6.89 -3.00
C LYS A 140 14.18 -7.30 -1.98
N GLU A 141 14.44 -6.44 -1.00
CA GLU A 141 15.39 -6.73 0.08
C GLU A 141 14.94 -7.90 0.96
N CYS A 142 13.66 -8.24 0.94
CA CYS A 142 13.15 -9.45 1.59
C CYS A 142 13.45 -10.73 0.80
N TYR A 143 14.11 -10.69 -0.35
CA TYR A 143 14.45 -11.88 -1.14
C TYR A 143 15.94 -11.93 -1.46
N GLU A 144 16.46 -13.15 -1.64
CA GLU A 144 17.78 -13.33 -2.22
C GLU A 144 17.77 -12.88 -3.70
N LEU A 145 18.82 -12.19 -4.16
CA LEU A 145 18.91 -11.65 -5.53
C LEU A 145 18.61 -12.71 -6.60
N GLN A 146 19.12 -13.94 -6.41
CA GLN A 146 18.90 -15.07 -7.32
C GLN A 146 17.41 -15.43 -7.50
N GLU A 147 16.59 -15.18 -6.48
CA GLU A 147 15.14 -15.43 -6.55
C GLU A 147 14.41 -14.40 -7.41
N LEU A 148 15.05 -13.25 -7.65
CA LEU A 148 14.52 -12.13 -8.41
C LEU A 148 15.17 -11.96 -9.79
N ASP A 149 16.16 -12.77 -10.15
CA ASP A 149 16.90 -12.67 -11.43
C ASP A 149 15.98 -12.58 -12.66
N LYS A 150 14.84 -13.28 -12.64
CA LYS A 150 13.84 -13.27 -13.73
C LYS A 150 13.08 -11.95 -13.89
N TYR A 151 13.28 -11.01 -12.97
CA TYR A 151 12.59 -9.73 -12.85
C TYR A 151 13.56 -8.54 -12.85
N SER A 152 14.86 -8.79 -13.04
CA SER A 152 15.94 -7.78 -12.93
C SER A 152 15.86 -6.66 -13.99
N ASN A 153 15.35 -6.96 -15.18
CA ASN A 153 15.30 -6.00 -16.28
C ASN A 153 14.18 -4.95 -16.16
N ASP A 154 13.05 -5.29 -15.53
CA ASP A 154 11.93 -4.36 -15.33
C ASP A 154 11.11 -4.73 -14.09
N ASN A 155 11.09 -3.81 -13.12
CA ASN A 155 10.32 -3.96 -11.88
C ASN A 155 8.81 -4.02 -12.12
N LYS A 156 8.27 -3.56 -13.26
CA LYS A 156 6.81 -3.53 -13.51
C LYS A 156 6.16 -4.89 -13.29
N LYS A 157 6.82 -5.98 -13.71
CA LYS A 157 6.31 -7.34 -13.52
C LYS A 157 6.27 -7.72 -12.03
N LEU A 158 7.29 -7.32 -11.27
CA LEU A 158 7.40 -7.56 -9.82
C LEU A 158 6.35 -6.74 -9.05
N VAL A 159 6.20 -5.45 -9.39
CA VAL A 159 5.18 -4.55 -8.82
C VAL A 159 3.78 -5.08 -9.07
N TRP A 160 3.49 -5.47 -10.31
CA TRP A 160 2.18 -6.03 -10.67
C TRP A 160 1.89 -7.32 -9.89
N MET A 161 2.88 -8.20 -9.78
CA MET A 161 2.75 -9.44 -9.02
C MET A 161 2.44 -9.17 -7.55
N PHE A 162 3.21 -8.33 -6.86
CA PHE A 162 2.95 -8.04 -5.45
C PHE A 162 1.64 -7.28 -5.23
N PHE A 163 1.27 -6.36 -6.13
CA PHE A 163 -0.02 -5.69 -6.09
C PHE A 163 -1.18 -6.69 -6.15
N VAL A 164 -1.15 -7.60 -7.14
CA VAL A 164 -2.20 -8.61 -7.32
C VAL A 164 -2.24 -9.59 -6.15
N ASP A 165 -1.08 -10.08 -5.71
CA ASP A 165 -0.98 -11.06 -4.64
C ASP A 165 -1.41 -10.46 -3.29
N GLY A 166 -0.93 -9.26 -2.95
CA GLY A 166 -1.29 -8.57 -1.72
C GLY A 166 -2.79 -8.27 -1.62
N CYS A 167 -3.39 -7.75 -2.71
CA CYS A 167 -4.83 -7.52 -2.76
C CYS A 167 -5.62 -8.84 -2.64
N ALA A 168 -5.19 -9.92 -3.31
CA ALA A 168 -5.87 -11.20 -3.24
C ALA A 168 -5.84 -11.82 -1.83
N ILE A 169 -4.70 -11.74 -1.13
CA ILE A 169 -4.56 -12.21 0.26
C ILE A 169 -5.49 -11.43 1.17
N PHE A 170 -5.41 -10.09 1.14
CA PHE A 170 -6.24 -9.23 1.99
C PHE A 170 -7.74 -9.50 1.78
N THR A 171 -8.13 -9.66 0.52
CA THR A 171 -9.51 -9.98 0.15
C THR A 171 -9.95 -11.35 0.65
N SER A 172 -9.11 -12.37 0.50
CA SER A 172 -9.41 -13.73 0.94
C SER A 172 -9.63 -13.76 2.46
N SER A 173 -8.79 -13.06 3.23
CA SER A 173 -8.94 -12.93 4.68
C SER A 173 -10.24 -12.22 5.08
N LEU A 174 -10.65 -11.17 4.35
CA LEU A 174 -11.90 -10.45 4.61
C LEU A 174 -13.15 -11.32 4.39
N TYR A 175 -13.10 -12.25 3.43
CA TYR A 175 -14.21 -13.19 3.18
C TYR A 175 -14.18 -14.42 4.10
N ALA A 176 -13.02 -14.79 4.67
CA ALA A 176 -12.91 -15.90 5.62
C ALA A 176 -13.42 -15.55 7.03
N LEU A 177 -13.62 -14.27 7.33
CA LEU A 177 -14.11 -13.76 8.62
C LEU A 177 -15.62 -13.42 8.61
N ARG A 178 -16.33 -13.77 7.53
CA ARG A 178 -17.79 -13.69 7.43
C ARG A 178 -18.38 -15.09 7.39
#